data_AF-A0A8T0SBB5-F1
#
_entry.id   AF-A0A8T0SBB5-F1
#
_cell.length_a   1.000
_cell.length_b   1.000
_cell.length_c   1.000
_cell.angle_alpha   90.00
_cell.angle_beta   90.00
_cell.angle_gamma   90.00
#
_symmetry.space_group_name_H-M   'P 1'
#
loop_
_entity.id
_entity.type
_entity.pdbx_description
1 polymer ?
#
loop_
_entity_poly.entity_id
_entity_poly.type
_entity_poly.pdbx_seq_one_letter_code
_entity_poly.pdbx_strand_id
1 'polypeptide(L)'
;MAATPPAPPAHGGHNGSSPASPPTELFSEFFESWIAEQSRDLAELRAAAAADPATPEADLRCLVGRVLGHYEHYYRTKAAAAADDVIRMFSPSWTSTTENLYLWCGGWRPTAALHLLYSKSGMQLEHQLPNFLNGGSLKGDLGDLGADELQAADQLQRRTVNREREIEDAAASAQEALATAKMVELAGGGGMDAEAMEREMQANADGMKRVLEMADALRLETMRGVVALLRPAQAVHFLLAAAELHLAVHDFGRRKDGRAGAAAAPPPQQPSRRVAAGLAARLLTGRSSTAQAAARGCWFGQHELSSR
;
A
#
# COMPACT_ATOMS: atom_id res chain seq x y z
N MET A 1 72.68 -14.29 36.31
CA MET A 1 72.08 -15.44 35.58
C MET A 1 70.68 -15.67 36.13
N ALA A 2 69.66 -15.28 35.38
CA ALA A 2 68.28 -15.73 35.60
C ALA A 2 67.50 -15.46 34.31
N ALA A 3 66.82 -16.50 33.84
CA ALA A 3 66.34 -16.68 32.49
C ALA A 3 64.92 -16.13 32.26
N THR A 4 64.65 -15.71 31.03
CA THR A 4 63.34 -15.30 30.51
C THR A 4 62.41 -16.52 30.33
N PRO A 5 61.12 -16.46 30.71
CA PRO A 5 60.15 -17.50 30.37
C PRO A 5 59.44 -17.21 29.02
N PRO A 6 58.95 -18.26 28.31
CA PRO A 6 58.39 -18.16 26.95
C PRO A 6 56.88 -17.85 26.90
N ALA A 7 56.43 -17.35 25.74
CA ALA A 7 55.04 -16.98 25.43
C ALA A 7 54.10 -18.20 25.24
N PRO A 8 52.79 -18.07 25.53
CA PRO A 8 51.80 -19.12 25.30
C PRO A 8 51.23 -19.12 23.87
N PRO A 9 50.65 -20.26 23.40
CA PRO A 9 50.22 -20.45 22.02
C PRO A 9 48.80 -19.93 21.72
N ALA A 10 48.56 -19.75 20.42
CA ALA A 10 47.37 -19.18 19.79
C ALA A 10 46.06 -19.94 20.10
N HIS A 11 45.02 -19.19 20.46
CA HIS A 11 43.65 -19.65 20.49
C HIS A 11 43.06 -19.71 19.07
N GLY A 12 42.83 -20.93 18.58
CA GLY A 12 41.88 -21.20 17.52
C GLY A 12 40.47 -21.35 18.11
N GLY A 13 39.51 -20.62 17.55
CA GLY A 13 38.10 -20.68 17.93
C GLY A 13 37.28 -19.75 17.04
N HIS A 14 37.02 -20.18 15.80
CA HIS A 14 36.05 -19.53 14.93
C HIS A 14 34.64 -19.88 15.43
N ASN A 15 34.05 -18.98 16.25
CA ASN A 15 32.61 -18.95 16.40
C ASN A 15 32.03 -18.22 15.20
N GLY A 16 31.45 -18.98 14.28
CA GLY A 16 30.56 -18.47 13.24
C GLY A 16 29.32 -17.86 13.88
N SER A 17 29.39 -16.57 14.18
CA SER A 17 28.23 -15.73 14.38
C SER A 17 27.71 -15.37 13.00
N SER A 18 26.74 -16.13 12.47
CA SER A 18 25.81 -15.57 11.49
C SER A 18 25.26 -14.27 12.07
N PRO A 19 25.33 -13.12 11.37
CA PRO A 19 24.54 -11.98 11.79
C PRO A 19 23.08 -12.41 11.63
N ALA A 20 22.42 -12.67 12.76
CA ALA A 20 20.97 -12.69 12.81
C ALA A 20 20.53 -11.30 12.34
N SER A 21 19.87 -11.24 11.18
CA SER A 21 19.27 -10.01 10.68
C SER A 21 18.37 -9.42 11.78
N PRO A 22 18.62 -8.19 12.27
CA PRO A 22 17.72 -7.51 13.18
C PRO A 22 16.42 -7.15 12.43
N PRO A 23 15.32 -6.90 13.16
CA PRO A 23 13.99 -7.23 12.69
C PRO A 23 13.55 -6.28 11.58
N THR A 24 13.04 -6.90 10.53
CA THR A 24 12.26 -6.31 9.45
C THR A 24 10.89 -5.75 9.95
N GLU A 25 10.76 -5.40 11.23
CA GLU A 25 9.50 -5.06 11.94
C GLU A 25 9.28 -3.55 12.18
N LEU A 26 10.13 -2.63 11.72
CA LEU A 26 10.03 -1.23 12.19
C LEU A 26 8.90 -0.39 11.53
N PHE A 27 8.69 -0.50 10.22
CA PHE A 27 7.70 0.35 9.52
C PHE A 27 6.30 -0.27 9.42
N SER A 28 6.19 -1.61 9.34
CA SER A 28 4.89 -2.29 9.30
C SER A 28 4.10 -2.09 10.59
N GLU A 29 4.74 -2.18 11.75
CA GLU A 29 4.12 -1.93 13.05
C GLU A 29 3.70 -0.47 13.21
N PHE A 30 4.55 0.45 12.74
CA PHE A 30 4.23 1.86 12.65
C PHE A 30 3.01 2.10 11.76
N PHE A 31 2.94 1.46 10.58
CA PHE A 31 1.82 1.59 9.65
C PHE A 31 0.50 1.14 10.26
N GLU A 32 0.48 0.01 10.98
CA GLU A 32 -0.72 -0.46 11.68
C GLU A 32 -1.14 0.53 12.79
N SER A 33 -0.17 1.10 13.51
CA SER A 33 -0.42 2.15 14.51
C SER A 33 -0.97 3.43 13.87
N TRP A 34 -0.47 3.78 12.69
CA TRP A 34 -0.93 4.89 11.86
C TRP A 34 -2.37 4.69 11.37
N ILE A 35 -2.74 3.50 10.92
CA ILE A 35 -4.12 3.17 10.55
C ILE A 35 -5.06 3.32 11.75
N ALA A 36 -4.64 2.88 12.94
CA ALA A 36 -5.40 3.08 14.17
C ALA A 36 -5.53 4.55 14.56
N GLU A 37 -4.50 5.38 14.33
CA GLU A 37 -4.54 6.82 14.53
C GLU A 37 -5.51 7.51 13.58
N GLN A 38 -5.45 7.18 12.29
CA GLN A 38 -6.39 7.72 11.30
C GLN A 38 -7.84 7.33 11.60
N SER A 39 -8.07 6.15 12.19
CA SER A 39 -9.40 5.73 12.65
C SER A 39 -9.92 6.59 13.82
N ARG A 40 -9.03 7.03 14.73
CA ARG A 40 -9.38 7.97 15.81
C ARG A 40 -9.67 9.35 15.25
N ASP A 41 -8.81 9.85 14.38
CA ASP A 41 -9.02 11.13 13.68
C ASP A 41 -10.35 11.14 12.93
N LEU A 42 -10.69 10.04 12.23
CA LEU A 42 -11.97 9.90 11.56
C LEU A 42 -13.16 10.04 12.53
N ALA A 43 -13.09 9.45 13.71
CA ALA A 43 -14.15 9.53 14.71
C ALA A 43 -14.34 10.99 15.21
N GLU A 44 -13.24 11.69 15.44
CA GLU A 44 -13.26 13.10 15.89
C GLU A 44 -13.74 14.04 14.80
N LEU A 45 -13.28 13.87 13.56
CA LEU A 45 -13.76 14.61 12.38
C LEU A 45 -15.27 14.40 12.19
N ARG A 46 -15.76 13.16 12.38
CA ARG A 46 -17.19 12.85 12.26
C ARG A 46 -17.99 13.51 13.38
N ALA A 47 -17.49 13.48 14.60
CA ALA A 47 -18.13 14.16 15.73
C ALA A 47 -18.21 15.68 15.51
N ALA A 48 -17.11 16.30 15.06
CA ALA A 48 -17.07 17.73 14.76
C ALA A 48 -18.02 18.13 13.63
N ALA A 49 -18.12 17.30 12.58
CA ALA A 49 -19.01 17.52 11.44
C ALA A 49 -20.51 17.32 11.78
N ALA A 50 -20.83 16.52 12.79
CA ALA A 50 -22.21 16.23 13.20
C ALA A 50 -22.69 17.07 14.41
N ALA A 51 -21.82 17.93 14.96
CA ALA A 51 -22.13 18.70 16.17
C ALA A 51 -23.27 19.71 15.95
N ASP A 52 -24.20 19.74 16.89
CA ASP A 52 -25.27 20.74 17.00
C ASP A 52 -25.41 21.17 18.47
N PRO A 53 -25.07 22.43 18.85
CA PRO A 53 -24.66 23.53 17.97
C PRO A 53 -23.29 23.31 17.32
N ALA A 54 -23.02 24.04 16.23
CA ALA A 54 -21.79 23.91 15.44
C ALA A 54 -20.53 24.12 16.29
N THR A 55 -19.54 23.27 16.06
CA THR A 55 -18.22 23.35 16.72
C THR A 55 -17.56 24.71 16.44
N PRO A 56 -17.01 25.41 17.45
CA PRO A 56 -16.31 26.67 17.25
C PRO A 56 -15.18 26.56 16.23
N GLU A 57 -15.03 27.60 15.41
CA GLU A 57 -14.04 27.59 14.32
C GLU A 57 -12.59 27.42 14.82
N ALA A 58 -12.27 27.92 16.01
CA ALA A 58 -10.96 27.72 16.63
C ALA A 58 -10.66 26.24 16.91
N ASP A 59 -11.66 25.49 17.38
CA ASP A 59 -11.53 24.07 17.68
C ASP A 59 -11.41 23.25 16.39
N LEU A 60 -12.17 23.62 15.36
CA LEU A 60 -12.05 23.03 14.02
C LEU A 60 -10.64 23.22 13.44
N ARG A 61 -10.05 24.43 13.56
CA ARG A 61 -8.67 24.69 13.12
C ARG A 61 -7.66 23.85 13.90
N CYS A 62 -7.86 23.69 15.20
CA CYS A 62 -7.00 22.84 16.04
C CYS A 62 -7.07 21.36 15.60
N LEU A 63 -8.28 20.85 15.37
CA LEU A 63 -8.51 19.48 14.88
C LEU A 63 -7.86 19.26 13.52
N VAL A 64 -8.12 20.14 12.55
CA VAL A 64 -7.52 20.08 11.21
C VAL A 64 -5.98 20.11 11.28
N GLY A 65 -5.42 21.00 12.10
CA GLY A 65 -3.98 21.08 12.32
C GLY A 65 -3.38 19.81 12.93
N ARG A 66 -4.07 19.18 13.89
CA ARG A 66 -3.66 17.90 14.49
C ARG A 66 -3.62 16.78 13.43
N VAL A 67 -4.70 16.62 12.66
CA VAL A 67 -4.78 15.58 11.62
C VAL A 67 -3.70 15.78 10.56
N LEU A 68 -3.44 17.02 10.12
CA LEU A 68 -2.32 17.29 9.21
C LEU A 68 -0.97 16.96 9.85
N GLY A 69 -0.77 17.27 11.13
CA GLY A 69 0.43 16.89 11.88
C GLY A 69 0.65 15.38 11.94
N HIS A 70 -0.42 14.59 12.05
CA HIS A 70 -0.37 13.14 11.96
C HIS A 70 0.12 12.69 10.56
N TYR A 71 -0.42 13.24 9.47
CA TYR A 71 0.07 12.94 8.11
C TYR A 71 1.55 13.34 7.93
N GLU A 72 1.98 14.47 8.48
CA GLU A 72 3.38 14.89 8.45
C GLU A 72 4.29 13.91 9.19
N HIS A 73 3.85 13.40 10.33
CA HIS A 73 4.56 12.38 11.08
C HIS A 73 4.69 11.10 10.25
N TYR A 74 3.60 10.65 9.61
CA TYR A 74 3.61 9.50 8.71
C TYR A 74 4.69 9.61 7.62
N TYR A 75 4.72 10.70 6.85
CA TYR A 75 5.70 10.84 5.76
C TYR A 75 7.12 11.02 6.28
N ARG A 76 7.32 11.65 7.45
CA ARG A 76 8.64 11.74 8.07
C ARG A 76 9.18 10.37 8.48
N THR A 77 8.34 9.56 9.13
CA THR A 77 8.71 8.19 9.51
C THR A 77 8.94 7.31 8.27
N LYS A 78 8.13 7.48 7.23
CA LYS A 78 8.30 6.79 5.95
C LYS A 78 9.61 7.17 5.26
N ALA A 79 9.97 8.46 5.25
CA ALA A 79 11.24 8.92 4.69
C ALA A 79 12.46 8.35 5.44
N ALA A 80 12.37 8.25 6.78
CA ALA A 80 13.40 7.60 7.59
C ALA A 80 13.53 6.10 7.24
N ALA A 81 12.41 5.38 7.15
CA ALA A 81 12.42 3.97 6.76
C ALA A 81 12.94 3.75 5.32
N ALA A 82 12.61 4.66 4.40
CA ALA A 82 13.11 4.63 3.02
C ALA A 82 14.61 4.93 2.92
N ALA A 83 15.18 5.63 3.91
CA ALA A 83 16.60 5.87 3.96
C ALA A 83 17.40 4.60 4.29
N ASP A 84 16.80 3.67 5.02
CA ASP A 84 17.37 2.37 5.32
C ASP A 84 17.12 1.37 4.18
N ASP A 85 15.87 1.24 3.71
CA ASP A 85 15.51 0.33 2.62
C ASP A 85 14.32 0.87 1.82
N VAL A 86 14.63 1.54 0.70
CA VAL A 86 13.65 2.09 -0.22
C VAL A 86 12.85 1.00 -0.95
N ILE A 87 13.43 -0.18 -1.18
CA ILE A 87 12.79 -1.24 -1.99
C ILE A 87 11.48 -1.69 -1.31
N ARG A 88 11.49 -1.75 0.02
CA ARG A 88 10.30 -2.07 0.84
C ARG A 88 9.16 -1.06 0.68
N MET A 89 9.46 0.18 0.32
CA MET A 89 8.43 1.22 0.10
C MET A 89 7.72 1.05 -1.25
N PHE A 90 8.37 0.40 -2.22
CA PHE A 90 7.79 0.08 -3.53
C PHE A 90 7.19 -1.33 -3.59
N SER A 91 7.48 -2.19 -2.61
CA SER A 91 6.87 -3.50 -2.43
C SER A 91 6.43 -3.71 -0.98
N PRO A 92 5.47 -2.89 -0.48
CA PRO A 92 5.05 -2.92 0.92
C PRO A 92 4.38 -4.24 1.29
N SER A 93 4.81 -4.83 2.40
CA SER A 93 4.21 -6.05 2.96
C SER A 93 3.06 -5.78 3.94
N TRP A 94 2.87 -4.52 4.34
CA TRP A 94 1.86 -4.09 5.32
C TRP A 94 0.55 -3.61 4.68
N THR A 95 0.52 -3.46 3.36
CA THR A 95 -0.68 -3.11 2.58
C THR A 95 -1.23 -4.33 1.84
N SER A 96 -2.53 -4.33 1.59
CA SER A 96 -3.21 -5.38 0.83
C SER A 96 -2.90 -5.34 -0.67
N THR A 97 -3.19 -6.43 -1.37
CA THR A 97 -3.10 -6.50 -2.84
C THR A 97 -3.98 -5.45 -3.52
N THR A 98 -5.08 -5.06 -2.87
CA THR A 98 -5.99 -4.04 -3.40
C THR A 98 -5.39 -2.64 -3.26
N GLU A 99 -4.77 -2.33 -2.12
CA GLU A 99 -4.04 -1.07 -1.94
C GLU A 99 -2.85 -0.98 -2.90
N ASN A 100 -2.11 -2.07 -3.08
CA ASN A 100 -0.93 -2.14 -3.95
C ASN A 100 -1.26 -1.83 -5.41
N LEU A 101 -2.47 -2.15 -5.88
CA LEU A 101 -2.93 -1.84 -7.23
C LEU A 101 -2.97 -0.34 -7.53
N TYR A 102 -3.18 0.50 -6.51
CA TYR A 102 -3.36 1.95 -6.66
C TYR A 102 -2.13 2.76 -6.21
N LEU A 103 -0.99 2.09 -6.00
CA LEU A 103 0.26 2.77 -5.67
C LEU A 103 0.87 3.44 -6.91
N TRP A 104 1.18 4.71 -6.77
CA TRP A 104 1.94 5.56 -7.68
C TRP A 104 3.16 6.07 -6.92
N CYS A 105 4.38 5.71 -7.31
CA CYS A 105 5.61 6.16 -6.62
C CYS A 105 5.55 5.97 -5.08
N GLY A 106 5.22 4.74 -4.64
CA GLY A 106 5.18 4.36 -3.22
C GLY A 106 4.01 4.91 -2.38
N GLY A 107 2.93 5.39 -3.00
CA GLY A 107 1.72 5.86 -2.29
C GLY A 107 0.59 6.25 -3.24
N TRP A 108 -0.44 6.95 -2.77
CA TRP A 108 -1.54 7.44 -3.64
C TRP A 108 -1.08 8.59 -4.54
N ARG A 109 -1.72 8.79 -5.70
CA ARG A 109 -1.38 9.88 -6.64
C ARG A 109 -1.95 11.23 -6.14
N PRO A 110 -1.15 12.30 -5.95
CA PRO A 110 -1.58 13.58 -5.37
C PRO A 110 -2.86 14.20 -5.95
N THR A 111 -3.08 14.12 -7.26
CA THR A 111 -4.29 14.63 -7.93
C THR A 111 -5.57 13.94 -7.45
N ALA A 112 -5.49 12.74 -6.87
CA ALA A 112 -6.64 12.05 -6.28
C ALA A 112 -7.27 12.84 -5.12
N ALA A 113 -6.49 13.64 -4.38
CA ALA A 113 -7.03 14.53 -3.34
C ALA A 113 -7.98 15.59 -3.95
N LEU A 114 -7.66 16.10 -5.14
CA LEU A 114 -8.52 17.09 -5.80
C LEU A 114 -9.72 16.44 -6.47
N HIS A 115 -9.57 15.25 -7.03
CA HIS A 115 -10.71 14.47 -7.52
C HIS A 115 -11.69 14.16 -6.38
N LEU A 116 -11.18 13.83 -5.19
CA LEU A 116 -12.00 13.65 -4.00
C LEU A 116 -12.72 14.95 -3.61
N LEU A 117 -12.02 16.09 -3.61
CA LEU A 117 -12.61 17.40 -3.33
C LEU A 117 -13.81 17.67 -4.24
N TYR A 118 -13.63 17.58 -5.57
CA TYR A 118 -14.71 17.83 -6.54
C TYR A 118 -15.85 16.82 -6.44
N SER A 119 -15.52 15.55 -6.22
CA SER A 119 -16.53 14.49 -6.13
C SER A 119 -17.39 14.67 -4.87
N LYS A 120 -16.75 14.96 -3.72
CA LYS A 120 -17.45 15.16 -2.45
C LYS A 120 -18.24 16.46 -2.44
N SER A 121 -17.70 17.55 -2.98
CA SER A 121 -18.41 18.82 -3.09
C SER A 121 -19.64 18.72 -4.00
N GLY A 122 -19.49 18.09 -5.17
CA GLY A 122 -20.62 17.84 -6.09
C GLY A 122 -21.74 17.04 -5.42
N MET A 123 -21.41 15.92 -4.76
CA MET A 123 -22.40 15.12 -4.03
C MET A 123 -23.10 15.90 -2.91
N GLN A 124 -22.36 16.70 -2.14
CA GLN A 124 -22.94 17.49 -1.04
C GLN A 124 -23.82 18.63 -1.55
N LEU A 125 -23.43 19.28 -2.65
CA LEU A 125 -24.23 20.30 -3.32
C LEU A 125 -25.53 19.70 -3.87
N GLU A 126 -25.46 18.58 -4.58
CA GLU A 126 -26.64 17.87 -5.12
C GLU A 126 -27.64 17.52 -4.01
N HIS A 127 -27.15 17.02 -2.87
CA HIS A 127 -27.99 16.70 -1.72
C HIS A 127 -28.66 17.94 -1.11
N GLN A 128 -28.02 19.11 -1.18
CA GLN A 128 -28.54 20.36 -0.61
C GLN A 128 -29.39 21.17 -1.59
N LEU A 129 -29.32 20.86 -2.88
CA LEU A 129 -30.00 21.59 -3.94
C LEU A 129 -31.51 21.76 -3.70
N PRO A 130 -32.27 20.74 -3.23
CA PRO A 130 -33.69 20.93 -2.93
C PRO A 130 -33.94 21.94 -1.82
N ASN A 131 -33.13 21.93 -0.76
CA ASN A 131 -33.26 22.88 0.34
C ASN A 131 -32.94 24.31 -0.12
N PHE A 132 -31.87 24.45 -0.90
CA PHE A 132 -31.44 25.72 -1.47
C PHE A 132 -32.51 26.33 -2.39
N LEU A 133 -33.08 25.54 -3.30
CA LEU A 133 -34.14 25.99 -4.21
C LEU A 133 -35.43 26.39 -3.47
N ASN A 134 -35.69 25.81 -2.30
CA ASN A 134 -36.80 26.19 -1.42
C ASN A 134 -36.50 27.43 -0.54
N GLY A 135 -35.40 28.13 -0.81
CA GLY A 135 -35.00 29.35 -0.08
C GLY A 135 -34.20 29.10 1.20
N GLY A 136 -33.78 27.86 1.46
CA GLY A 136 -32.86 27.52 2.54
C GLY A 136 -31.41 27.91 2.21
N SER A 137 -30.55 27.94 3.23
CA SER A 137 -29.10 28.16 3.06
C SER A 137 -28.34 26.84 2.90
N LEU A 138 -27.15 26.91 2.29
CA LEU A 138 -26.20 25.81 2.26
C LEU A 138 -25.56 25.60 3.65
N LYS A 139 -25.16 24.36 3.95
CA LYS A 139 -24.72 23.92 5.29
C LYS A 139 -23.24 24.21 5.61
N GLY A 140 -22.56 25.05 4.85
CA GLY A 140 -21.15 25.41 5.10
C GLY A 140 -20.17 24.23 5.00
N ASP A 141 -20.61 23.09 4.46
CA ASP A 141 -19.77 21.94 4.11
C ASP A 141 -19.17 22.13 2.70
N LEU A 142 -18.64 21.07 2.07
CA LEU A 142 -18.05 21.20 0.73
C LEU A 142 -19.09 21.46 -0.37
N GLY A 143 -20.39 21.35 -0.09
CA GLY A 143 -21.44 21.77 -1.03
C GLY A 143 -21.51 23.30 -1.18
N ASP A 144 -20.90 24.05 -0.26
CA ASP A 144 -20.90 25.52 -0.20
C ASP A 144 -19.54 26.12 -0.62
N LEU A 145 -18.90 25.51 -1.63
CA LEU A 145 -17.66 26.04 -2.21
C LEU A 145 -17.97 27.24 -3.12
N GLY A 146 -17.27 28.35 -2.88
CA GLY A 146 -17.34 29.56 -3.69
C GLY A 146 -16.55 29.47 -4.99
N ALA A 147 -16.79 30.43 -5.89
CA ALA A 147 -16.07 30.53 -7.16
C ALA A 147 -14.56 30.68 -6.97
N ASP A 148 -14.13 31.48 -5.99
CA ASP A 148 -12.71 31.71 -5.69
C ASP A 148 -12.04 30.43 -5.17
N GLU A 149 -12.73 29.67 -4.31
CA GLU A 149 -12.25 28.38 -3.78
C GLU A 149 -12.08 27.36 -4.91
N LEU A 150 -13.04 27.28 -5.84
CA LEU A 150 -12.97 26.40 -7.02
C LEU A 150 -11.87 26.82 -8.01
N GLN A 151 -11.72 28.12 -8.27
CA GLN A 151 -10.66 28.63 -9.14
C GLN A 151 -9.27 28.35 -8.53
N ALA A 152 -9.13 28.49 -7.22
CA ALA A 152 -7.88 28.17 -6.53
C ALA A 152 -7.59 26.66 -6.52
N ALA A 153 -8.63 25.81 -6.41
CA ALA A 153 -8.51 24.36 -6.52
C ALA A 153 -8.05 23.93 -7.93
N ASP A 154 -8.58 24.54 -9.00
CA ASP A 154 -8.14 24.30 -10.38
C ASP A 154 -6.67 24.70 -10.59
N GLN A 155 -6.23 25.85 -10.04
CA GLN A 155 -4.83 26.25 -10.08
C GLN A 155 -3.92 25.28 -9.31
N LEU A 156 -4.36 24.81 -8.14
CA LEU A 156 -3.65 23.79 -7.38
C LEU A 156 -3.55 22.47 -8.15
N GLN A 157 -4.61 22.09 -8.87
CA GLN A 157 -4.62 20.91 -9.73
C GLN A 157 -3.61 20.99 -10.85
N ARG A 158 -3.58 22.10 -11.59
CA ARG A 158 -2.62 22.28 -12.69
C ARG A 158 -1.18 22.19 -12.20
N ARG A 159 -0.86 22.81 -11.06
CA ARG A 159 0.48 22.71 -10.44
C ARG A 159 0.80 21.28 -10.01
N THR A 160 -0.15 20.60 -9.36
CA THR A 160 0.02 19.21 -8.91
C THR A 160 0.27 18.28 -10.10
N VAL A 161 -0.53 18.38 -11.17
CA VAL A 161 -0.37 17.56 -12.38
C VAL A 161 0.97 17.78 -13.06
N ASN A 162 1.45 19.02 -13.12
CA ASN A 162 2.78 19.30 -13.68
C ASN A 162 3.89 18.64 -12.85
N ARG A 163 3.80 18.75 -11.52
CA ARG A 163 4.80 18.15 -10.63
C ARG A 163 4.73 16.62 -10.62
N GLU A 164 3.54 16.02 -10.80
CA GLU A 164 3.41 14.58 -11.02
C GLU A 164 4.12 14.12 -12.29
N ARG A 165 4.02 14.86 -13.40
CA ARG A 165 4.74 14.52 -14.63
C ARG A 165 6.26 14.55 -14.44
N GLU A 166 6.77 15.56 -13.74
CA GLU A 166 8.19 15.63 -13.40
C GLU A 166 8.67 14.44 -12.55
N ILE A 167 7.81 13.93 -11.66
CA ILE A 167 8.09 12.74 -10.85
C ILE A 167 8.01 11.47 -11.71
N GLU A 168 7.06 11.38 -12.63
CA GLU A 168 6.93 10.27 -13.58
C GLU A 168 8.17 10.18 -14.49
N ASP A 169 8.66 11.31 -15.00
CA ASP A 169 9.89 11.39 -15.80
C ASP A 169 11.13 10.97 -14.99
N ALA A 170 11.20 11.39 -13.72
CA ALA A 170 12.28 10.97 -12.82
C ALA A 170 12.21 9.47 -12.49
N ALA A 171 11.01 8.92 -12.33
CA ALA A 171 10.79 7.50 -12.09
C ALA A 171 11.20 6.65 -13.31
N ALA A 172 10.82 7.08 -14.52
CA ALA A 172 11.24 6.45 -15.76
C ALA A 172 12.77 6.46 -15.89
N SER A 173 13.40 7.61 -15.65
CA SER A 173 14.86 7.75 -15.70
C SER A 173 15.57 6.83 -14.70
N ALA A 174 15.04 6.70 -13.48
CA ALA A 174 15.59 5.82 -12.45
C ALA A 174 15.43 4.33 -12.81
N GLN A 175 14.34 3.95 -13.46
CA GLN A 175 14.12 2.58 -13.93
C GLN A 175 15.01 2.23 -15.12
N GLU A 176 15.20 3.15 -16.07
CA GLU A 176 16.06 2.96 -17.24
C GLU A 176 17.54 2.81 -16.89
N ALA A 177 17.98 3.32 -15.73
CA ALA A 177 19.35 3.17 -15.23
C ALA A 177 19.79 1.70 -15.04
N LEU A 178 18.84 0.75 -14.90
CA LEU A 178 19.12 -0.68 -14.88
C LEU A 178 19.63 -1.23 -16.22
N ALA A 179 19.37 -0.54 -17.34
CA ALA A 179 19.75 -0.96 -18.68
C ALA A 179 21.03 -0.28 -19.22
N THR A 180 21.85 0.29 -18.34
CA THR A 180 23.08 1.00 -18.72
C THR A 180 24.13 0.03 -19.28
N ALA A 181 24.98 0.47 -20.21
CA ALA A 181 26.08 -0.34 -20.78
C ALA A 181 26.92 -1.03 -19.68
N LYS A 182 27.19 -0.32 -18.59
CA LYS A 182 27.87 -0.84 -17.40
C LYS A 182 27.14 -2.01 -16.73
N MET A 183 25.81 -1.94 -16.58
CA MET A 183 24.99 -3.04 -16.06
C MET A 183 25.00 -4.26 -17.00
N VAL A 184 24.97 -4.02 -18.31
CA VAL A 184 25.04 -5.08 -19.32
C VAL A 184 26.40 -5.78 -19.32
N GLU A 185 27.50 -5.02 -19.23
CA GLU A 185 28.86 -5.56 -19.11
C GLU A 185 29.04 -6.39 -17.84
N LEU A 186 28.54 -5.90 -16.69
CA LEU A 186 28.58 -6.62 -15.41
C LEU A 186 27.75 -7.93 -15.45
N ALA A 187 26.65 -7.96 -16.22
CA ALA A 187 25.84 -9.16 -16.41
C ALA A 187 26.49 -10.18 -17.39
N GLY A 188 27.36 -9.72 -18.29
CA GLY A 188 27.93 -10.48 -19.41
C GLY A 188 29.06 -11.48 -19.08
N GLY A 189 29.41 -11.68 -17.81
CA GLY A 189 30.25 -12.82 -17.39
C GLY A 189 31.77 -12.60 -17.44
N GLY A 190 32.26 -11.36 -17.41
CA GLY A 190 33.70 -11.02 -17.30
C GLY A 190 34.32 -11.22 -15.90
N GLY A 191 33.77 -12.11 -15.08
CA GLY A 191 34.00 -12.16 -13.64
C GLY A 191 33.12 -11.14 -12.91
N MET A 192 32.15 -11.62 -12.13
CA MET A 192 31.30 -10.76 -11.31
C MET A 192 32.16 -10.07 -10.26
N ASP A 193 32.52 -8.81 -10.50
CA ASP A 193 32.81 -7.90 -9.40
C ASP A 193 31.47 -7.65 -8.68
N ALA A 194 31.17 -8.51 -7.71
CA ALA A 194 29.96 -8.41 -6.90
C ALA A 194 29.88 -7.04 -6.20
N GLU A 195 31.03 -6.43 -5.85
CA GLU A 195 31.08 -5.10 -5.27
C GLU A 195 30.75 -4.00 -6.30
N ALA A 196 31.11 -4.18 -7.57
CA ALA A 196 30.65 -3.27 -8.64
C ALA A 196 29.14 -3.39 -8.89
N MET A 197 28.59 -4.60 -8.94
CA MET A 197 27.15 -4.80 -9.11
C MET A 197 26.35 -4.20 -7.93
N GLU A 198 26.81 -4.42 -6.71
CA GLU A 198 26.20 -3.86 -5.51
C GLU A 198 26.19 -2.32 -5.54
N ARG A 199 27.30 -1.69 -5.94
CA ARG A 199 27.39 -0.22 -6.09
C ARG A 199 26.40 0.33 -7.13
N GLU A 200 26.24 -0.35 -8.27
CA GLU A 200 25.28 0.08 -9.28
C GLU A 200 23.83 -0.11 -8.79
N MET A 201 23.54 -1.21 -8.10
CA MET A 201 22.21 -1.44 -7.52
C MET A 201 21.88 -0.41 -6.45
N GLN A 202 22.86 -0.03 -5.62
CA GLN A 202 22.70 1.04 -4.64
C GLN A 202 22.44 2.39 -5.30
N ALA A 203 23.15 2.73 -6.39
CA ALA A 203 22.91 3.97 -7.13
C ALA A 203 21.48 4.02 -7.73
N ASN A 204 20.97 2.88 -8.20
CA ASN A 204 19.59 2.77 -8.68
C ASN A 204 18.57 2.91 -7.55
N ALA A 205 18.84 2.30 -6.39
CA ALA A 205 18.04 2.45 -5.18
C ALA A 205 17.99 3.93 -4.74
N ASP A 206 19.12 4.63 -4.74
CA ASP A 206 19.19 6.07 -4.44
C ASP A 206 18.36 6.92 -5.42
N GLY A 207 18.31 6.51 -6.70
CA GLY A 207 17.41 7.11 -7.70
C GLY A 207 15.95 6.96 -7.33
N MET A 208 15.52 5.74 -6.99
CA MET A 208 14.14 5.46 -6.56
C MET A 208 13.79 6.14 -5.23
N LYS A 209 14.77 6.31 -4.33
CA LYS A 209 14.60 7.05 -3.08
C LYS A 209 14.25 8.52 -3.34
N ARG A 210 14.96 9.18 -4.27
CA ARG A 210 14.64 10.56 -4.69
C ARG A 210 13.22 10.67 -5.26
N VAL A 211 12.81 9.70 -6.07
CA VAL A 211 11.44 9.64 -6.63
C VAL A 211 10.40 9.57 -5.50
N LEU A 212 10.64 8.70 -4.50
CA LEU A 212 9.75 8.56 -3.35
C LEU A 212 9.67 9.85 -2.53
N GLU A 213 10.80 10.48 -2.24
CA GLU A 213 10.87 11.76 -1.50
C GLU A 213 10.11 12.88 -2.23
N MET A 214 10.30 13.00 -3.54
CA MET A 214 9.56 13.98 -4.35
C MET A 214 8.04 13.72 -4.34
N ALA A 215 7.64 12.44 -4.43
CA ALA A 215 6.24 12.05 -4.42
C ALA A 215 5.58 12.29 -3.06
N ASP A 216 6.25 11.93 -1.96
CA ASP A 216 5.73 12.13 -0.60
C ASP A 216 5.68 13.62 -0.23
N ALA A 217 6.65 14.43 -0.67
CA ALA A 217 6.59 15.88 -0.55
C ALA A 217 5.35 16.45 -1.28
N LEU A 218 5.13 16.04 -2.53
CA LEU A 218 3.97 16.50 -3.30
C LEU A 218 2.64 16.10 -2.65
N ARG A 219 2.53 14.90 -2.06
CA ARG A 219 1.34 14.48 -1.32
C ARG A 219 1.00 15.43 -0.18
N LEU A 220 2.00 15.78 0.64
CA LEU A 220 1.81 16.74 1.74
C LEU A 220 1.51 18.14 1.22
N GLU A 221 2.22 18.61 0.21
CA GLU A 221 1.99 19.91 -0.41
C GLU A 221 0.57 20.03 -0.97
N THR A 222 0.08 19.03 -1.70
CA THR A 222 -1.28 19.02 -2.24
C THR A 222 -2.31 18.95 -1.12
N MET A 223 -2.13 18.10 -0.11
CA MET A 223 -3.07 17.98 1.01
C MET A 223 -3.17 19.28 1.82
N ARG A 224 -2.02 19.89 2.18
CA ARG A 224 -2.00 21.20 2.84
C ARG A 224 -2.56 22.29 1.93
N GLY A 225 -2.25 22.21 0.64
CA GLY A 225 -2.80 23.10 -0.39
C GLY A 225 -4.32 23.08 -0.35
N VAL A 226 -4.96 21.92 -0.41
CA VAL A 226 -6.42 21.79 -0.32
C VAL A 226 -6.95 22.39 0.96
N VAL A 227 -6.40 21.99 2.11
CA VAL A 227 -6.88 22.49 3.41
C VAL A 227 -6.76 24.02 3.52
N ALA A 228 -5.70 24.61 2.98
CA ALA A 228 -5.50 26.06 3.01
C ALA A 228 -6.50 26.85 2.13
N LEU A 229 -7.13 26.19 1.15
CA LEU A 229 -8.18 26.81 0.33
C LEU A 229 -9.54 26.83 1.04
N LEU A 230 -9.73 25.99 2.05
CA LEU A 230 -11.03 25.69 2.63
C LEU A 230 -11.23 26.42 3.96
N ARG A 231 -12.48 26.79 4.25
CA ARG A 231 -12.89 27.16 5.61
C ARG A 231 -12.73 25.97 6.55
N PRO A 232 -12.53 26.18 7.87
CA PRO A 232 -12.24 25.06 8.79
C PRO A 232 -13.30 23.95 8.80
N ALA A 233 -14.59 24.29 8.69
CA ALA A 233 -15.66 23.30 8.57
C ALA A 233 -15.55 22.47 7.27
N GLN A 234 -15.31 23.11 6.14
CA GLN A 234 -15.06 22.44 4.86
C GLN A 234 -13.81 21.53 4.92
N ALA A 235 -12.72 22.01 5.54
CA ALA A 235 -11.51 21.23 5.72
C ALA A 235 -11.75 19.95 6.55
N VAL A 236 -12.60 20.04 7.59
CA VAL A 236 -13.05 18.85 8.34
C VAL A 236 -13.80 17.88 7.42
N HIS A 237 -14.74 18.34 6.60
CA HIS A 237 -15.46 17.47 5.67
C HIS A 237 -14.54 16.83 4.61
N PHE A 238 -13.52 17.56 4.15
CA PHE A 238 -12.53 17.03 3.22
C PHE A 238 -11.66 15.93 3.86
N LEU A 239 -11.08 16.21 5.03
CA LEU A 239 -10.26 15.23 5.76
C LEU A 239 -11.07 14.01 6.20
N LEU A 240 -12.34 14.23 6.59
CA LEU A 240 -13.30 13.17 6.88
C LEU A 240 -13.44 12.24 5.67
N ALA A 241 -13.75 12.80 4.49
CA ALA A 241 -13.92 12.01 3.27
C ALA A 241 -12.63 11.28 2.86
N ALA A 242 -11.47 11.90 3.06
CA ALA A 242 -10.17 11.29 2.76
C ALA A 242 -9.88 10.09 3.67
N ALA A 243 -10.08 10.24 4.98
CA ALA A 243 -9.92 9.16 5.95
C ALA A 243 -10.94 8.03 5.73
N GLU A 244 -12.22 8.36 5.46
CA GLU A 244 -13.25 7.38 5.12
C GLU A 244 -12.85 6.53 3.91
N LEU A 245 -12.39 7.18 2.84
CA LEU A 245 -11.99 6.47 1.62
C LEU A 245 -10.78 5.56 1.86
N HIS A 246 -9.74 6.08 2.51
CA HIS A 246 -8.53 5.31 2.75
C HIS A 246 -8.80 4.08 3.64
N LEU A 247 -9.48 4.27 4.78
CA LEU A 247 -9.81 3.18 5.69
C LEU A 247 -10.75 2.15 5.04
N ALA A 248 -11.73 2.60 4.24
CA ALA A 248 -12.62 1.68 3.52
C ALA A 248 -11.87 0.80 2.52
N VAL A 249 -10.91 1.37 1.77
CA VAL A 249 -10.07 0.61 0.82
C VAL A 249 -9.18 -0.37 1.58
N HIS A 250 -8.55 0.07 2.67
CA HIS A 250 -7.71 -0.76 3.53
C HIS A 250 -8.48 -1.96 4.10
N ASP A 251 -9.62 -1.72 4.76
CA ASP A 251 -10.46 -2.77 5.36
C ASP A 251 -11.04 -3.74 4.32
N PHE A 252 -11.39 -3.23 3.13
CA PHE A 252 -11.82 -4.07 2.03
C PHE A 252 -10.70 -4.99 1.56
N GLY A 253 -9.50 -4.43 1.33
CA GLY A 253 -8.34 -5.17 0.87
C GLY A 253 -7.90 -6.26 1.85
N ARG A 254 -7.78 -5.93 3.13
CA ARG A 254 -7.44 -6.90 4.20
C ARG A 254 -8.42 -8.07 4.25
N ARG A 255 -9.73 -7.80 4.16
CA ARG A 255 -10.75 -8.86 4.13
C ARG A 255 -10.65 -9.74 2.88
N LYS A 256 -10.38 -9.14 1.72
CA LYS A 256 -10.23 -9.88 0.46
C LYS A 256 -9.03 -10.82 0.50
N ASP A 257 -7.88 -10.33 0.94
CA ASP A 257 -6.65 -11.12 1.00
C ASP A 257 -6.74 -12.23 2.05
N GLY A 258 -7.35 -11.95 3.21
CA GLY A 258 -7.60 -12.98 4.23
C GLY A 258 -8.50 -14.11 3.73
N ARG A 259 -9.52 -13.81 2.93
CA ARG A 259 -10.38 -14.84 2.29
C ARG A 259 -9.63 -15.66 1.26
N ALA A 260 -8.77 -15.04 0.45
CA ALA A 260 -7.95 -15.72 -0.53
C ALA A 260 -6.93 -16.66 0.14
N GLY A 261 -6.29 -16.21 1.23
CA GLY A 261 -5.39 -17.04 2.03
C GLY A 261 -6.08 -18.25 2.67
N ALA A 262 -7.30 -18.08 3.18
CA ALA A 262 -8.10 -19.18 3.73
C ALA A 262 -8.54 -20.20 2.66
N ALA A 263 -8.82 -19.75 1.43
CA ALA A 263 -9.18 -20.63 0.31
C ALA A 263 -7.98 -21.38 -0.30
N ALA A 264 -6.76 -20.82 -0.18
CA ALA A 264 -5.52 -21.43 -0.65
C ALA A 264 -4.90 -22.42 0.34
N ALA A 265 -5.39 -22.48 1.59
CA ALA A 265 -4.91 -23.42 2.59
C ALA A 265 -5.27 -24.87 2.17
N PRO A 266 -4.30 -25.80 2.13
CA PRO A 266 -4.58 -27.19 1.80
C PRO A 266 -5.54 -27.78 2.85
N PRO A 267 -6.50 -28.64 2.45
CA PRO A 267 -7.43 -29.24 3.40
C PRO A 267 -6.66 -30.04 4.46
N PRO A 268 -7.14 -30.04 5.73
CA PRO A 268 -6.47 -30.80 6.79
C PRO A 268 -6.38 -32.27 6.38
N GLN A 269 -5.16 -32.80 6.36
CA GLN A 269 -4.92 -34.21 6.05
C GLN A 269 -5.66 -35.07 7.07
N GLN A 270 -6.72 -35.75 6.63
CA GLN A 270 -7.40 -36.74 7.45
C GLN A 270 -6.40 -37.85 7.80
N PRO A 271 -6.34 -38.29 9.07
CA PRO A 271 -5.46 -39.39 9.45
C PRO A 271 -5.86 -40.63 8.65
N SER A 272 -4.90 -41.15 7.87
CA SER A 272 -5.06 -42.33 7.03
C SER A 272 -5.70 -43.48 7.80
N ARG A 273 -6.90 -43.93 7.37
CA ARG A 273 -7.53 -45.19 7.80
C ARG A 273 -6.73 -46.41 7.28
N ARG A 274 -5.47 -46.53 7.66
CA ARG A 274 -4.59 -47.66 7.35
C ARG A 274 -4.09 -48.36 8.62
N VAL A 275 -4.96 -48.56 9.61
CA VAL A 275 -4.79 -49.61 10.63
C VAL A 275 -6.17 -50.14 11.06
N ALA A 276 -6.95 -50.71 10.13
CA ALA A 276 -8.16 -51.47 10.50
C ALA A 276 -8.58 -52.54 9.47
N ALA A 277 -7.74 -52.85 8.47
CA ALA A 277 -8.03 -53.87 7.45
C ALA A 277 -6.99 -55.01 7.48
N GLY A 278 -6.52 -55.38 8.68
CA GLY A 278 -5.58 -56.48 8.91
C GLY A 278 -6.22 -57.74 9.53
N LEU A 279 -7.52 -57.74 9.86
CA LEU A 279 -8.14 -58.86 10.59
C LEU A 279 -9.38 -59.49 9.96
N ALA A 280 -9.76 -59.12 8.72
CA ALA A 280 -10.94 -59.68 8.05
C ALA A 280 -10.66 -60.17 6.62
N ALA A 281 -9.49 -60.77 6.38
CA ALA A 281 -9.14 -61.41 5.11
C ALA A 281 -8.60 -62.85 5.33
N ARG A 282 -9.21 -63.57 6.25
CA ARG A 282 -9.20 -65.04 6.31
C ARG A 282 -10.63 -65.49 6.47
N LEU A 283 -11.35 -65.56 5.36
CA LEU A 283 -12.50 -66.43 5.10
C LEU A 283 -13.01 -66.04 3.71
N LEU A 284 -13.32 -67.05 2.90
CA LEU A 284 -13.94 -66.97 1.56
C LEU A 284 -12.96 -66.79 0.37
N THR A 285 -12.00 -67.70 0.28
CA THR A 285 -11.64 -68.31 -1.01
C THR A 285 -12.83 -69.15 -1.49
N GLY A 286 -13.49 -68.74 -2.58
CA GLY A 286 -14.54 -69.56 -3.17
C GLY A 286 -15.21 -68.96 -4.39
N ARG A 287 -14.80 -69.48 -5.57
CA ARG A 287 -15.58 -69.60 -6.81
C ARG A 287 -15.78 -68.37 -7.73
N SER A 288 -14.97 -68.41 -8.79
CA SER A 288 -15.35 -68.54 -10.22
C SER A 288 -16.16 -67.46 -10.96
N SER A 289 -15.48 -66.94 -11.99
CA SER A 289 -15.89 -66.89 -13.40
C SER A 289 -16.76 -65.73 -13.92
N THR A 290 -16.26 -65.20 -15.06
CA THR A 290 -16.98 -64.56 -16.18
C THR A 290 -17.65 -63.22 -15.96
N ALA A 291 -17.07 -62.14 -16.52
CA ALA A 291 -17.57 -61.51 -17.75
C ALA A 291 -16.82 -60.19 -18.00
N GLN A 292 -16.19 -60.12 -19.17
CA GLN A 292 -15.55 -58.94 -19.76
C GLN A 292 -16.43 -58.54 -20.95
N ALA A 293 -16.99 -57.32 -20.97
CA ALA A 293 -17.34 -56.61 -22.21
C ALA A 293 -17.90 -55.19 -21.96
N ALA A 294 -17.37 -54.28 -22.79
CA ALA A 294 -18.02 -53.12 -23.41
C ALA A 294 -18.46 -51.92 -22.55
N ALA A 295 -17.84 -50.76 -22.78
CA ALA A 295 -18.35 -49.80 -23.77
C ALA A 295 -17.38 -48.61 -23.96
N ARG A 296 -16.88 -48.45 -25.20
CA ARG A 296 -16.33 -47.21 -25.74
C ARG A 296 -17.42 -46.59 -26.62
N GLY A 297 -17.68 -45.30 -26.45
CA GLY A 297 -18.44 -44.44 -27.39
C GLY A 297 -18.07 -43.01 -27.08
N CYS A 298 -17.21 -42.39 -27.90
CA CYS A 298 -17.59 -41.41 -28.92
C CYS A 298 -18.21 -40.14 -28.33
N TRP A 299 -17.58 -38.99 -28.55
CA TRP A 299 -18.18 -37.84 -29.24
C TRP A 299 -17.08 -36.82 -29.58
N PHE A 300 -16.95 -36.51 -30.88
CA PHE A 300 -16.08 -35.48 -31.45
C PHE A 300 -16.95 -34.68 -32.43
N GLY A 301 -16.75 -33.36 -32.47
CA GLY A 301 -17.23 -32.43 -33.49
C GLY A 301 -18.46 -31.61 -33.09
N GLN A 302 -18.61 -30.33 -33.46
CA GLN A 302 -17.81 -29.43 -34.31
C GLN A 302 -18.49 -28.04 -34.31
N HIS A 303 -17.71 -26.98 -34.59
CA HIS A 303 -18.09 -25.65 -35.14
C HIS A 303 -19.05 -24.75 -34.32
N GLU A 304 -18.91 -23.41 -34.29
CA GLU A 304 -18.84 -22.51 -35.45
C GLU A 304 -18.26 -21.12 -35.10
N LEU A 305 -17.49 -20.55 -36.02
CA LEU A 305 -17.07 -19.15 -36.11
C LEU A 305 -18.11 -18.39 -36.95
N SER A 306 -18.43 -17.13 -36.61
CA SER A 306 -18.76 -16.13 -37.64
C SER A 306 -18.63 -14.70 -37.12
N SER A 307 -17.80 -13.92 -37.81
CA SER A 307 -17.67 -12.47 -37.72
C SER A 307 -18.83 -11.77 -38.41
N ARG A 308 -19.27 -10.65 -37.83
CA ARG A 308 -19.60 -9.41 -38.53
C ARG A 308 -19.26 -8.21 -37.65
#